data_AF-A0A919JX07-F1
#
_entry.id   AF-A0A919JX07-F1
#
_cell.length_a   1.000
_cell.length_b   1.000
_cell.length_c   1.000
_cell.angle_alpha   90.00
_cell.angle_beta   90.00
_cell.angle_gamma   90.00
#
_symmetry.space_group_name_H-M   'P 1'
#
loop_
_entity.id
_entity.type
_entity.pdbx_description
1 polymer ?
#
loop_
_entity_poly.entity_id
_entity_poly.type
_entity_poly.pdbx_seq_one_letter_code
_entity_poly.pdbx_strand_id
1 'polypeptide(L)'
;MGAHHAACKFSATVMTADVAVLHMLRALCQHCESGKYKQIAWGGTGEGDWRKNGNEVTFRFTRQADRDSFLREAQRLLPGLWHLVKINNLDPATPRR
;
A
#
# COMPACT_ATOMS: atom_id res chain seq x y z
N MET A 1 -6.41 21.20 -1.35
CA MET A 1 -6.60 19.73 -1.24
C MET A 1 -5.60 18.89 -2.08
N GLY A 2 -4.57 19.45 -2.73
CA GLY A 2 -3.66 18.68 -3.61
C GLY A 2 -2.29 18.27 -3.04
N ALA A 3 -1.78 18.96 -2.00
CA ALA A 3 -0.39 18.79 -1.54
C ALA A 3 -0.11 17.44 -0.86
N HIS A 4 -1.10 16.81 -0.23
CA HIS A 4 -0.89 15.58 0.55
C HIS A 4 -0.86 14.31 -0.30
N HIS A 5 -1.54 14.32 -1.44
CA HIS A 5 -1.53 13.21 -2.40
C HIS A 5 -0.20 13.10 -3.15
N ALA A 6 0.35 14.25 -3.57
CA ALA A 6 1.68 14.32 -4.19
C ALA A 6 2.82 13.93 -3.25
N ALA A 7 2.63 14.08 -1.93
CA ALA A 7 3.60 13.65 -0.93
C ALA A 7 3.69 12.11 -0.82
N CYS A 8 2.59 11.39 -1.06
CA CYS A 8 2.54 9.93 -1.09
C CYS A 8 2.97 9.39 -2.47
N LYS A 9 4.27 9.47 -2.77
CA LYS A 9 4.85 9.06 -4.07
C LYS A 9 5.65 7.77 -4.05
N PHE A 10 6.00 7.28 -2.85
CA PHE A 10 6.72 6.02 -2.70
C PHE A 10 5.70 4.90 -2.62
N SER A 11 5.66 4.01 -3.61
CA SER A 11 4.68 2.94 -3.65
C SER A 11 5.31 1.55 -3.68
N ALA A 12 4.53 0.59 -3.19
CA ALA A 12 4.79 -0.83 -3.34
C ALA A 12 3.49 -1.49 -3.82
N THR A 13 3.56 -2.17 -4.95
CA THR A 13 2.49 -3.04 -5.44
C THR A 13 2.80 -4.46 -5.03
N VAL A 14 1.85 -5.08 -4.35
CA VAL A 14 1.93 -6.46 -3.90
C VAL A 14 0.77 -7.25 -4.44
N MET A 15 0.93 -8.56 -4.57
CA MET A 15 -0.13 -9.48 -4.95
C MET A 15 -0.42 -10.43 -3.79
N THR A 16 -1.72 -10.69 -3.56
CA THR A 16 -2.20 -11.72 -2.63
C THR A 16 -3.46 -12.34 -3.21
N ALA A 17 -3.59 -13.67 -3.16
CA ALA A 17 -4.81 -14.36 -3.58
C ALA A 17 -5.90 -14.38 -2.49
N ASP A 18 -5.56 -13.97 -1.26
CA ASP A 18 -6.45 -14.04 -0.10
C ASP A 18 -6.88 -12.63 0.34
N VAL A 19 -8.20 -12.45 0.48
CA VAL A 19 -8.83 -11.20 0.92
C VAL A 19 -8.52 -10.89 2.39
N ALA A 20 -8.39 -11.90 3.26
CA ALA A 20 -7.99 -11.69 4.65
C ALA A 20 -6.55 -11.14 4.71
N VAL A 21 -5.67 -11.64 3.86
CA VAL A 21 -4.29 -11.14 3.72
C VAL A 21 -4.30 -9.71 3.20
N LEU A 22 -5.17 -9.36 2.24
CA LEU A 22 -5.37 -7.97 1.82
C LEU A 22 -5.72 -7.05 3.00
N HIS A 23 -6.66 -7.46 3.86
CA HIS A 23 -7.04 -6.68 5.04
C HIS A 23 -5.89 -6.53 6.05
N MET A 24 -5.10 -7.57 6.29
CA MET A 24 -3.92 -7.50 7.15
C MET A 24 -2.85 -6.57 6.58
N LEU A 25 -2.59 -6.63 5.26
CA LEU A 25 -1.65 -5.75 4.58
C LEU A 25 -2.09 -4.28 4.65
N ARG A 26 -3.40 -4.01 4.54
CA ARG A 26 -3.96 -2.66 4.72
C ARG A 26 -3.72 -2.12 6.12
N ALA A 27 -3.95 -2.94 7.15
CA ALA A 27 -3.68 -2.56 8.54
C ALA A 27 -2.19 -2.32 8.79
N LEU A 28 -1.31 -3.16 8.24
CA LEU A 28 0.14 -2.98 8.33
C LEU A 28 0.63 -1.72 7.62
N CYS A 29 0.09 -1.41 6.44
CA CYS A 29 0.37 -0.17 5.72
C CYS A 29 -0.01 1.05 6.58
N GLN A 30 -1.20 1.05 7.18
CA GLN A 30 -1.63 2.11 8.10
C GLN A 30 -0.74 2.22 9.35
N HIS A 31 -0.26 1.09 9.88
CA HIS A 31 0.67 1.09 11.01
C HIS A 31 2.00 1.76 10.65
N CYS A 32 2.58 1.39 9.50
CA CYS A 32 3.90 1.86 9.06
C CYS A 32 3.91 3.29 8.49
N GLU A 33 2.81 3.75 7.90
CA GLU A 33 2.73 5.12 7.36
C GLU A 33 2.79 6.13 8.51
N SER A 34 3.83 6.98 8.49
CA SER A 34 4.06 8.03 9.49
C SER A 34 3.41 9.38 9.11
N GLY A 35 2.92 9.51 7.88
CA GLY A 35 2.26 10.71 7.39
C GLY A 35 0.96 11.05 8.10
N LYS A 36 0.59 12.34 8.07
CA LYS A 36 -0.62 12.90 8.70
C LYS A 36 -1.92 12.27 8.18
N TYR A 37 -1.92 11.81 6.93
CA TYR A 37 -3.11 11.31 6.23
C TYR A 37 -2.93 9.85 5.82
N LYS A 38 -2.84 8.97 6.83
CA LYS A 38 -2.58 7.54 6.66
C LYS A 38 -3.58 6.83 5.73
N GLN A 39 -4.81 7.36 5.61
CA GLN A 39 -5.82 6.81 4.70
C GLN A 39 -5.47 6.94 3.22
N ILE A 40 -4.57 7.86 2.85
CA ILE A 40 -4.09 7.98 1.45
C ILE A 40 -3.23 6.76 1.09
N ALA A 41 -2.54 6.19 2.07
CA ALA A 41 -1.58 5.11 1.85
C ALA A 41 -2.22 3.79 1.37
N TRP A 42 -3.48 3.57 1.73
CA TRP A 42 -4.27 2.42 1.33
C TRP A 42 -5.54 2.82 0.55
N GLY A 43 -5.64 4.08 0.11
CA GLY A 43 -6.75 4.54 -0.70
C GLY A 43 -6.87 3.70 -1.98
N GLY A 44 -8.06 3.16 -2.25
CA GLY A 44 -8.30 2.38 -3.47
C GLY A 44 -7.76 0.96 -3.47
N THR A 45 -7.57 0.39 -2.28
CA THR A 45 -7.14 -0.98 -2.08
C THR A 45 -8.29 -1.87 -1.58
N GLY A 46 -9.54 -1.49 -1.82
CA GLY A 46 -10.70 -2.25 -1.38
C GLY A 46 -10.85 -3.56 -2.16
N GLU A 47 -11.65 -4.50 -1.68
CA GLU A 47 -11.83 -5.81 -2.34
C GLU A 47 -12.27 -5.66 -3.81
N GLY A 48 -13.17 -4.72 -4.10
CA GLY A 48 -13.61 -4.45 -5.47
C GLY A 48 -12.48 -3.94 -6.38
N ASP A 49 -11.58 -3.11 -5.87
CA ASP A 49 -10.40 -2.64 -6.61
C ASP A 49 -9.37 -3.76 -6.79
N TRP A 50 -9.12 -4.52 -5.73
CA TRP A 50 -8.20 -5.65 -5.71
C TRP A 50 -8.61 -6.72 -6.73
N ARG A 51 -9.88 -7.12 -6.76
CA ARG A 51 -10.41 -8.07 -7.77
C ARG A 51 -10.26 -7.53 -9.19
N LYS A 52 -10.56 -6.25 -9.42
CA LYS A 52 -10.42 -5.61 -10.75
C LYS A 52 -8.97 -5.55 -11.23
N ASN A 53 -8.03 -5.45 -10.31
CA ASN A 53 -6.60 -5.37 -10.60
C ASN A 53 -5.90 -6.73 -10.56
N GLY A 54 -6.64 -7.84 -10.78
CA GLY A 54 -6.02 -9.17 -10.86
C GLY A 54 -5.35 -9.60 -9.56
N ASN A 55 -5.93 -9.22 -8.42
CA ASN A 55 -5.43 -9.48 -7.07
C ASN A 55 -4.15 -8.70 -6.68
N GLU A 56 -3.80 -7.68 -7.45
CA GLU A 56 -2.75 -6.72 -7.10
C GLU A 56 -3.30 -5.52 -6.32
N VAL A 57 -2.48 -5.02 -5.41
CA VAL A 57 -2.79 -3.86 -4.59
C VAL A 57 -1.57 -2.97 -4.44
N THR A 58 -1.76 -1.66 -4.65
CA THR A 58 -0.68 -0.67 -4.55
C THR A 58 -0.86 0.18 -3.30
N PHE A 59 0.07 0.05 -2.37
CA PHE A 59 0.19 0.90 -1.19
C PHE A 59 1.14 2.06 -1.49
N ARG A 60 0.81 3.26 -1.00
CA ARG A 60 1.59 4.48 -1.21
C ARG A 60 2.01 5.07 0.13
N PHE A 61 3.19 5.65 0.18
CA PHE A 61 3.82 6.11 1.40
C PHE A 61 4.40 7.50 1.21
N THR A 62 4.36 8.29 2.28
CA THR A 62 4.95 9.63 2.26
C THR A 62 6.48 9.57 2.25
N ARG A 63 7.06 8.52 2.84
CA ARG A 63 8.50 8.33 2.98
C ARG A 63 8.91 6.96 2.46
N GLN A 64 10.10 6.89 1.88
CA GLN A 64 10.70 5.61 1.47
C GLN A 64 10.87 4.66 2.67
N ALA A 65 11.30 5.18 3.82
CA ALA A 65 11.49 4.39 5.05
C ALA A 65 10.20 3.73 5.55
N ASP A 66 9.03 4.35 5.32
CA ASP A 66 7.73 3.82 5.72
C ASP A 66 7.35 2.64 4.82
N ARG A 67 7.59 2.75 3.50
CA ARG A 67 7.43 1.64 2.54
C ARG A 67 8.35 0.47 2.91
N ASP A 68 9.62 0.75 3.16
CA ASP A 68 10.62 -0.29 3.45
C ASP A 68 10.30 -0.99 4.78
N SER A 69 9.77 -0.24 5.77
CA SER A 69 9.25 -0.82 7.01
C SER A 69 8.02 -1.68 6.78
N PHE A 70 7.07 -1.24 5.95
CA PHE A 70 5.93 -2.04 5.56
C PHE A 70 6.35 -3.39 4.92
N LEU A 71 7.28 -3.36 3.97
CA LEU A 71 7.75 -4.59 3.30
C LEU A 71 8.44 -5.53 4.28
N ARG A 72 9.28 -4.99 5.18
CA ARG A 72 9.95 -5.78 6.22
C ARG A 72 8.94 -6.43 7.16
N GLU A 73 7.97 -5.68 7.69
CA GLU A 73 6.98 -6.22 8.61
C GLU A 73 6.03 -7.21 7.91
N ALA A 74 5.62 -6.94 6.68
CA ALA A 74 4.81 -7.86 5.90
C ALA A 74 5.54 -9.18 5.61
N GLN A 75 6.85 -9.14 5.35
CA GLN A 75 7.65 -10.34 5.15
C GLN A 75 7.82 -11.13 6.47
N ARG A 76 7.94 -10.43 7.59
CA ARG A 76 8.07 -11.03 8.93
C ARG A 76 6.77 -11.69 9.41
N LEU A 77 5.64 -11.04 9.20
CA LEU A 77 4.35 -11.45 9.76
C LEU A 77 3.52 -12.34 8.83
N LEU A 78 3.65 -12.17 7.51
CA LEU A 78 2.83 -12.84 6.50
C LEU A 78 3.69 -13.56 5.44
N PRO A 79 4.70 -14.35 5.84
CA PRO A 79 5.62 -14.97 4.88
C PRO A 79 4.89 -15.92 3.94
N GLY A 80 5.12 -15.78 2.63
CA GLY A 80 4.55 -16.66 1.59
C GLY A 80 3.07 -16.43 1.27
N LEU A 81 2.38 -15.52 1.99
CA LEU A 81 0.97 -15.19 1.74
C LEU A 81 0.78 -14.07 0.72
N TRP A 82 1.86 -13.37 0.39
CA TRP A 82 1.89 -12.29 -0.59
C TRP A 82 3.26 -12.29 -1.28
N HIS A 83 3.36 -11.55 -2.38
CA HIS A 83 4.66 -11.24 -2.97
C HIS A 83 4.69 -9.83 -3.54
N LEU A 84 5.89 -9.27 -3.59
CA LEU A 84 6.15 -7.96 -4.18
C LEU A 84 6.10 -8.06 -5.71
N VAL A 85 5.28 -7.22 -6.34
CA VAL A 85 5.18 -7.12 -7.80
C VAL A 85 6.10 -6.01 -8.31
N LYS A 86 6.00 -4.82 -7.71
CA LYS A 86 6.83 -3.67 -8.10
C LYS A 86 6.96 -2.64 -6.97
N ILE A 87 7.98 -1.81 -7.09
CA ILE A 87 8.20 -0.61 -6.27
C ILE A 87 8.32 0.60 -7.21
N ASN A 88 7.76 1.74 -6.81
CA ASN A 88 7.95 2.99 -7.55
C ASN A 88 8.22 4.16 -6.57
N ASN A 89 9.13 5.06 -6.92
CA ASN A 89 9.47 6.24 -6.11
C ASN A 89 8.81 7.55 -6.61
N LEU A 90 8.11 7.47 -7.75
CA LEU A 90 7.47 8.57 -8.46
C LEU A 90 6.02 8.21 -8.86
N ASP A 91 5.28 7.56 -7.95
CA ASP A 91 3.88 7.16 -8.13
C ASP A 91 2.96 7.97 -7.20
N PRO A 92 2.70 9.27 -7.51
CA PRO A 92 1.88 10.12 -6.66
C PRO A 92 0.46 9.55 -6.57
N ALA A 93 -0.09 9.53 -5.36
CA ALA A 93 -1.49 9.18 -5.17
C ALA A 93 -2.39 10.11 -5.98
N THR A 94 -3.41 9.57 -6.65
CA THR A 94 -4.45 10.38 -7.30
C THR A 94 -5.63 10.54 -6.35
N PRO A 95 -6.22 11.75 -6.23
CA PRO A 95 -7.45 11.95 -5.47
C PRO A 95 -8.56 11.06 -6.05
N ARG A 96 -9.18 10.22 -5.21
CA ARG A 96 -10.37 9.48 -5.59
C ARG A 96 -11.60 10.31 -5.20
N ARG A 97 -12.49 10.54 -6.17
CA ARG A 97 -13.81 11.16 -5.98
C ARG A 97 -14.77 10.16 -5.37
#